data_AF-A0A7V2EGX1-F1
#
_entry.id   AF-A0A7V2EGX1-F1
#
_cell.length_a   1.000
_cell.length_b   1.000
_cell.length_c   1.000
_cell.angle_alpha   90.00
_cell.angle_beta   90.00
_cell.angle_gamma   90.00
#
_symmetry.space_group_name_H-M   'P 1'
#
loop_
_entity.id
_entity.type
_entity.pdbx_description
1 polymer ?
#
loop_
_entity_poly.entity_id
_entity_poly.type
_entity_poly.pdbx_seq_one_letter_code
_entity_poly.pdbx_strand_id
1 'polypeptide(L)'
;MRKKGHKPLNRINTYLKNPSVLCTELESGAVLLNLETKCHYKLNQTGLRIWQLIDEFSNPIDIAQKLAEEYAVDKEKTITSVVKLIKELQKEEIILLDKTSKENKENEFVLVLTGDSIITRRLSVYEEEEFLSVIELIRKADIRFTNLEVLIHNYEGYPAAESHGTHMAAEPFVAKELKWVGFNLVSRANNHAMDYGIKGLMTTSKLLDEVGLVHAGVGKNLALARAPAYLETKSGRVALISCSSTFPTFFRAGEQRRDIKGRPGLNPLRYQTTYVVDSQFMDEIKRISSLLKIPLAGSKESFKFLGSRFMVGDYPKIITTPFELDLKGNIESIKEARRQADLVLVSHHAHEANGEIGIPAEFIVTFARASIDAGADVFIGHGPHVLRGIEIYKDKPIFYSLGNFIFQFETVKFLPAEAYEDYGLESSSSPADLYRIREKKGKRKTGFSTNPIYWVSVLPQITFKNRILCEINLYPITLGFGNPIHKRGYPMLANKTLGQRIINRLKQLSLPFGTGITYEDGVGIVKIK
;
A
#
# COMPACT_ATOMS: atom_id res chain seq x y z
N MET A 1 25.78 34.63 33.89
CA MET A 1 24.43 34.15 34.26
C MET A 1 23.87 33.28 33.13
N ARG A 2 23.95 31.94 33.27
CA ARG A 2 23.38 30.99 32.31
C ARG A 2 21.88 30.82 32.59
N LYS A 3 21.02 31.23 31.65
CA LYS A 3 19.58 30.94 31.69
C LYS A 3 19.39 29.42 31.57
N LYS A 4 18.84 28.78 32.61
CA LYS A 4 18.35 27.39 32.55
C LYS A 4 17.16 27.35 31.60
N GLY A 5 17.35 26.77 30.42
CA GLY A 5 16.26 26.47 29.49
C GLY A 5 15.26 25.52 30.15
N HIS A 6 13.99 25.88 30.10
CA HIS A 6 12.89 24.96 30.38
C HIS A 6 12.94 23.84 29.33
N LYS A 7 13.18 22.59 29.78
CA LYS A 7 12.91 21.42 28.94
C LYS A 7 11.39 21.31 28.75
N PRO A 8 10.88 21.07 27.53
CA PRO A 8 9.46 20.82 27.32
C PRO A 8 9.04 19.55 28.09
N LEU A 9 7.80 19.53 28.58
CA LEU A 9 7.17 18.48 29.39
C LEU A 9 6.92 17.16 28.61
N ASN A 10 7.65 16.85 27.55
CA ASN A 10 7.40 15.71 26.65
C ASN A 10 7.99 14.36 27.12
N ARG A 11 8.22 14.16 28.43
CA ARG A 11 8.49 12.83 28.99
C ARG A 11 7.25 12.37 29.74
N ILE A 12 6.43 11.56 29.06
CA ILE A 12 5.28 10.89 29.65
C ILE A 12 5.82 9.72 30.47
N ASN A 13 5.97 9.94 31.78
CA ASN A 13 6.37 8.88 32.71
C ASN A 13 5.12 8.10 33.17
N THR A 14 5.23 6.77 33.16
CA THR A 14 4.25 5.85 33.75
C THR A 14 4.58 5.61 35.23
N TYR A 15 3.55 5.54 36.08
CA TYR A 15 3.69 5.38 37.52
C TYR A 15 2.84 4.20 38.01
N LEU A 16 3.36 3.48 39.00
CA LEU A 16 2.65 2.41 39.69
C LEU A 16 2.71 2.66 41.20
N LYS A 17 1.69 2.18 41.94
CA LYS A 17 1.74 2.19 43.40
C LYS A 17 2.89 1.31 43.88
N ASN A 18 3.64 1.78 44.87
CA ASN A 18 4.66 0.94 45.49
C ASN A 18 3.96 -0.19 46.29
N PRO A 19 4.24 -1.48 46.02
CA PRO A 19 3.62 -2.60 46.74
C PRO A 19 3.85 -2.57 48.26
N SER A 20 4.91 -1.90 48.71
CA SER A 20 5.26 -1.74 50.12
C SER A 20 4.48 -0.60 50.80
N VAL A 21 3.53 0.04 50.12
CA VAL A 21 2.68 1.10 50.67
C VAL A 21 1.32 0.56 51.07
N LEU A 22 0.96 0.74 52.33
CA LEU A 22 -0.40 0.54 52.83
C LEU A 22 -1.21 1.83 52.72
N CYS A 23 -2.46 1.73 52.30
CA CYS A 23 -3.41 2.83 52.25
C CYS A 23 -4.54 2.57 53.25
N THR A 24 -4.79 3.54 54.15
CA THR A 24 -5.96 3.53 55.04
C THR A 24 -6.81 4.76 54.73
N GLU A 25 -8.04 4.54 54.28
CA GLU A 25 -9.00 5.61 54.02
C GLU A 25 -9.63 6.13 55.32
N LEU A 26 -9.84 7.43 55.39
CA LEU A 26 -10.45 8.16 56.50
C LEU A 26 -11.56 9.06 55.95
N GLU A 27 -12.48 9.53 56.80
CA GLU A 27 -13.57 10.43 56.36
C GLU A 27 -13.05 11.71 55.65
N SER A 28 -11.84 12.17 55.99
CA SER A 28 -11.22 13.37 55.39
C SER A 28 -10.25 13.09 54.23
N GLY A 29 -10.04 11.83 53.83
CA GLY A 29 -9.09 11.45 52.77
C GLY A 29 -8.41 10.11 53.05
N ALA A 30 -7.08 10.05 53.04
CA ALA A 30 -6.34 8.81 53.33
C ALA A 30 -4.97 9.05 53.96
N VAL A 31 -4.45 8.03 54.63
CA VAL A 31 -3.06 7.95 55.08
C VAL A 31 -2.38 6.82 54.34
N LEU A 32 -1.25 7.16 53.70
CA LEU A 32 -0.36 6.22 53.04
C LEU A 32 0.85 5.98 53.94
N LEU A 33 1.20 4.72 54.18
CA LEU A 33 2.38 4.32 54.96
C LEU A 33 3.27 3.44 54.11
N ASN A 34 4.47 3.90 53.79
CA ASN A 34 5.49 3.07 53.15
C ASN A 34 6.20 2.23 54.23
N LEU A 35 6.08 0.91 54.14
CA LEU A 35 6.62 -0.03 55.12
C LEU A 35 8.16 -0.12 55.09
N GLU A 36 8.80 0.24 53.98
CA GLU A 36 10.25 0.21 53.81
C GLU A 36 10.90 1.49 54.34
N THR A 37 10.41 2.65 53.90
CA THR A 37 10.97 3.95 54.29
C THR A 37 10.45 4.43 55.65
N LYS A 38 9.35 3.84 56.13
CA LYS A 38 8.60 4.25 57.33
C LYS A 38 8.02 5.67 57.24
N CYS A 39 8.01 6.27 56.04
CA CYS A 39 7.35 7.55 55.79
C CYS A 39 5.84 7.37 55.75
N HIS A 40 5.11 8.32 56.37
CA HIS A 40 3.67 8.42 56.25
C HIS A 40 3.29 9.71 55.52
N TYR A 41 2.30 9.63 54.65
CA TYR A 41 1.85 10.74 53.81
C TYR A 41 0.33 10.86 53.91
N LYS A 42 -0.19 12.07 54.14
CA LYS A 42 -1.62 12.32 54.27
C LYS A 42 -2.18 12.90 52.98
N LEU A 43 -3.22 12.29 52.47
CA LEU A 43 -4.00 12.74 51.34
C LEU A 43 -5.32 13.34 51.83
N ASN A 44 -5.71 14.47 51.25
CA ASN A 44 -7.09 14.95 51.33
C ASN A 44 -7.96 14.17 50.31
N GLN A 45 -9.26 14.47 50.26
CA GLN A 45 -10.20 13.79 49.35
C GLN A 45 -9.77 13.81 47.87
N THR A 46 -9.29 14.95 47.37
CA THR A 46 -8.79 15.05 45.99
C THR A 46 -7.51 14.22 45.80
N GLY A 47 -6.61 14.21 46.78
CA GLY A 47 -5.39 13.39 46.75
C GLY A 47 -5.70 11.90 46.77
N LEU A 48 -6.70 11.47 47.54
CA LEU A 48 -7.19 10.08 47.55
C LEU A 48 -7.76 9.71 46.17
N ARG A 49 -8.53 10.59 45.54
CA ARG A 49 -9.04 10.35 44.19
C ARG A 49 -7.91 10.19 43.17
N ILE A 50 -6.89 11.07 43.23
CA ILE A 50 -5.68 10.93 42.41
C ILE A 50 -5.02 9.57 42.66
N TRP A 51 -4.86 9.16 43.92
CA TRP A 51 -4.29 7.87 44.31
C TRP A 51 -5.06 6.68 43.74
N GLN A 52 -6.40 6.70 43.75
CA GLN A 52 -7.23 5.66 43.15
C GLN A 52 -7.04 5.57 41.63
N LEU A 53 -6.97 6.72 40.96
CA LEU A 53 -6.83 6.81 39.50
C LEU A 53 -5.46 6.34 38.97
N ILE A 54 -4.43 6.20 39.82
CA ILE A 54 -3.10 5.70 39.40
C ILE A 54 -3.17 4.26 38.90
N ASP A 55 -4.13 3.45 39.36
CA ASP A 55 -4.29 2.08 38.89
C ASP A 55 -5.03 2.02 37.53
N GLU A 56 -5.83 3.05 37.22
CA GLU A 56 -6.65 3.12 36.00
C GLU A 56 -5.92 3.83 34.84
N PHE A 57 -5.09 4.82 35.15
CA PHE A 57 -4.49 5.71 34.15
C PHE A 57 -2.97 5.63 34.18
N SER A 58 -2.41 5.44 32.98
CA SER A 58 -0.98 5.23 32.80
C SER A 58 -0.14 6.50 32.93
N ASN A 59 -0.72 7.71 32.89
CA ASN A 59 0.06 8.94 33.04
C ASN A 59 -0.67 10.07 33.81
N PRO A 60 0.07 11.04 34.38
CA PRO A 60 -0.52 12.12 35.18
C PRO A 60 -1.42 13.10 34.42
N ILE A 61 -1.26 13.21 33.10
CA ILE A 61 -2.08 14.12 32.28
C ILE A 61 -3.49 13.54 32.13
N ASP A 62 -3.61 12.24 31.89
CA ASP A 62 -4.92 11.57 31.78
C ASP A 62 -5.69 11.62 33.11
N ILE A 63 -4.99 11.40 34.24
CA ILE A 63 -5.54 11.58 35.59
C ILE A 63 -6.07 13.01 35.75
N ALA A 64 -5.29 14.01 35.33
CA ALA A 64 -5.69 15.41 35.43
C ALA A 64 -6.86 15.78 34.53
N GLN A 65 -6.93 15.23 33.31
CA GLN A 65 -8.06 15.43 32.40
C GLN A 65 -9.34 14.83 33.00
N LYS A 66 -9.26 13.60 33.53
CA LYS A 66 -10.37 12.93 34.20
C LYS A 66 -10.88 13.74 35.39
N LEU A 67 -9.98 14.26 36.23
CA LEU A 67 -10.34 15.09 37.39
C LEU A 67 -10.91 16.45 36.98
N ALA A 68 -10.37 17.07 35.93
CA ALA A 68 -10.90 18.34 35.44
C ALA A 68 -12.34 18.20 34.93
N GLU A 69 -12.66 17.07 34.31
CA GLU A 69 -14.03 16.72 33.90
C GLU A 69 -14.92 16.37 35.10
N GLU A 70 -14.44 15.51 36.01
CA GLU A 70 -15.19 15.04 37.18
C GLU A 70 -15.60 16.18 38.12
N TYR A 71 -14.71 17.16 38.32
CA TYR A 71 -14.94 18.29 39.21
C TYR A 71 -15.31 19.60 38.49
N ALA A 72 -15.43 19.58 37.16
CA ALA A 72 -15.71 20.75 36.32
C ALA A 72 -14.78 21.96 36.62
N VAL A 73 -13.47 21.70 36.66
CA VAL A 73 -12.42 22.70 36.97
C VAL A 73 -11.48 22.93 35.78
N ASP A 74 -10.67 23.99 35.87
CA ASP A 74 -9.71 24.36 34.83
C ASP A 74 -8.66 23.26 34.57
N LYS A 75 -8.50 22.90 33.29
CA LYS A 75 -7.63 21.77 32.87
C LYS A 75 -6.16 22.06 33.13
N GLU A 76 -5.66 23.26 32.86
CA GLU A 76 -4.24 23.60 33.02
C GLU A 76 -3.81 23.63 34.49
N LYS A 77 -4.64 24.22 35.36
CA LYS A 77 -4.42 24.23 36.81
C LYS A 77 -4.48 22.83 37.41
N THR A 78 -5.39 21.99 36.91
CA THR A 78 -5.52 20.60 37.36
C THR A 78 -4.30 19.78 36.98
N ILE A 79 -3.81 19.89 35.75
CA ILE A 79 -2.57 19.25 35.30
C ILE A 79 -1.39 19.66 36.19
N THR A 80 -1.24 20.97 36.45
CA THR A 80 -0.16 21.48 37.29
C THR A 80 -0.21 20.89 38.71
N SER A 81 -1.40 20.79 39.29
CA SER A 81 -1.60 20.30 40.65
C SER A 81 -1.39 18.78 40.76
N VAL A 82 -1.91 18.00 39.80
CA VAL A 82 -1.73 16.54 39.75
C VAL A 82 -0.27 16.19 39.53
N VAL A 83 0.41 16.85 38.58
CA VAL A 83 1.84 16.61 38.32
C VAL A 83 2.69 16.94 39.56
N LYS A 84 2.34 17.99 40.30
CA LYS A 84 3.02 18.33 41.56
C LYS A 84 2.85 17.22 42.59
N LEU A 85 1.62 16.75 42.83
CA LEU A 85 1.37 15.67 43.79
C LEU A 85 2.07 14.37 43.39
N ILE A 86 2.01 13.96 42.12
CA ILE A 86 2.69 12.77 41.62
C ILE A 86 4.21 12.86 41.86
N LYS A 87 4.83 14.02 41.65
CA LYS A 87 6.26 14.21 41.96
C LYS A 87 6.57 14.10 43.44
N GLU A 88 5.68 14.59 44.31
CA GLU A 88 5.84 14.47 45.76
C GLU A 88 5.70 13.01 46.21
N LEU A 89 4.67 12.30 45.74
CA LEU A 89 4.48 10.88 46.03
C LEU A 89 5.65 10.04 45.51
N GLN A 90 6.19 10.37 44.34
CA GLN A 90 7.37 9.70 43.79
C GLN A 90 8.61 9.94 44.66
N LYS A 91 8.83 11.17 45.13
CA LYS A 91 9.99 11.54 45.96
C LYS A 91 10.00 10.76 47.27
N GLU A 92 8.82 10.52 47.85
CA GLU A 92 8.65 9.75 49.09
C GLU A 92 8.54 8.23 48.85
N GLU A 93 8.82 7.78 47.62
CA GLU A 93 8.74 6.37 47.18
C GLU A 93 7.37 5.73 47.43
N ILE A 94 6.31 6.55 47.49
CA ILE A 94 4.93 6.11 47.66
C ILE A 94 4.38 5.52 46.34
N ILE A 95 4.85 6.07 45.22
CA ILE A 95 4.68 5.53 43.88
C ILE A 95 6.05 5.34 43.24
N LEU A 96 6.16 4.35 42.38
CA LEU A 96 7.37 4.04 41.65
C LEU A 96 7.20 4.44 40.19
N LEU A 97 8.29 4.86 39.57
CA LEU A 97 8.38 4.84 38.11
C LEU A 97 8.25 3.37 37.69
N ASP A 98 7.27 3.08 36.85
CA ASP A 98 7.23 1.79 36.19
C ASP A 98 8.48 1.69 35.30
N LYS A 99 9.42 0.81 35.66
CA LYS A 99 10.59 0.48 34.83
C LYS A 99 10.34 -0.73 33.95
N THR A 100 9.21 -1.43 34.14
CA THR A 100 8.74 -2.54 33.32
C THR A 100 7.84 -2.12 32.17
N SER A 101 7.31 -0.89 32.22
CA SER A 101 7.10 -0.10 31.01
C SER A 101 8.49 0.13 30.40
N LYS A 102 8.95 -0.86 29.61
CA LYS A 102 9.75 -0.57 28.43
C LYS A 102 9.19 0.71 27.86
N GLU A 103 10.07 1.66 27.54
CA GLU A 103 9.74 2.74 26.62
C GLU A 103 8.66 2.22 25.66
N ASN A 104 7.40 2.63 25.84
CA ASN A 104 6.48 2.63 24.72
C ASN A 104 7.11 3.69 23.82
N LYS A 105 8.19 3.33 23.12
CA LYS A 105 8.49 3.93 21.84
C LYS A 105 7.14 3.80 21.15
N GLU A 106 6.47 4.92 20.95
CA GLU A 106 5.37 4.97 20.01
C GLU A 106 5.84 4.14 18.82
N ASN A 107 5.11 3.05 18.49
CA ASN A 107 5.46 2.25 17.32
C ASN A 107 5.10 3.13 16.12
N GLU A 108 6.03 4.02 15.81
CA GLU A 108 5.99 4.95 14.70
C GLU A 108 6.56 4.22 13.49
N PHE A 109 5.71 4.03 12.50
CA PHE A 109 6.11 3.49 11.21
C PHE A 109 6.08 4.61 10.20
N VAL A 110 7.20 4.82 9.52
CA VAL A 110 7.27 5.64 8.31
C VAL A 110 7.30 4.71 7.11
N LEU A 111 6.34 4.87 6.21
CA LEU A 111 6.24 4.13 4.96
C LEU A 111 6.51 5.06 3.80
N VAL A 112 7.28 4.62 2.81
CA VAL A 112 7.34 5.24 1.49
C VAL A 112 6.89 4.20 0.46
N LEU A 113 5.83 4.56 -0.27
CA LEU A 113 5.23 3.72 -1.29
C LEU A 113 5.63 4.22 -2.69
N THR A 114 5.76 3.29 -3.62
CA THR A 114 6.04 3.60 -5.02
C THR A 114 5.11 2.79 -5.93
N GLY A 115 4.94 3.28 -7.16
CA GLY A 115 4.14 2.61 -8.18
C GLY A 115 4.88 1.49 -8.91
N ASP A 116 4.53 1.33 -10.19
CA ASP A 116 5.09 0.30 -11.06
C ASP A 116 6.59 0.54 -11.32
N SER A 117 7.39 -0.50 -11.07
CA SER A 117 8.82 -0.55 -11.36
C SER A 117 9.10 -1.50 -12.51
N ILE A 118 9.10 -0.94 -13.72
CA ILE A 118 9.61 -1.56 -14.93
C ILE A 118 11.06 -1.13 -15.11
N ILE A 119 11.99 -1.88 -14.52
CA ILE A 119 13.42 -1.59 -14.46
C ILE A 119 14.22 -2.57 -15.33
N THR A 120 15.12 -2.04 -16.16
CA THR A 120 15.97 -2.81 -17.07
C THR A 120 17.41 -2.30 -17.09
N ARG A 121 17.69 -1.14 -16.46
CA ARG A 121 18.99 -0.47 -16.45
C ARG A 121 19.45 -0.20 -15.01
N ARG A 122 20.75 0.05 -14.86
CA ARG A 122 21.35 0.43 -13.58
C ARG A 122 20.86 1.81 -13.16
N LEU A 123 20.48 1.92 -11.90
CA LEU A 123 20.09 3.19 -11.28
C LEU A 123 21.24 3.77 -10.45
N SER A 124 22.12 2.93 -9.92
CA SER A 124 23.22 3.33 -9.04
C SER A 124 24.30 4.20 -9.71
N VAL A 125 24.17 4.48 -11.00
CA VAL A 125 25.11 5.28 -11.81
C VAL A 125 24.65 6.73 -11.97
N TYR A 126 23.41 7.04 -11.59
CA TYR A 126 22.84 8.38 -11.68
C TYR A 126 23.22 9.21 -10.43
N GLU A 127 23.55 10.47 -10.65
CA GLU A 127 24.09 11.40 -9.65
C GLU A 127 23.26 12.69 -9.53
N GLU A 128 22.20 12.82 -10.32
CA GLU A 128 21.31 13.98 -10.32
C GLU A 128 20.68 14.19 -8.94
N GLU A 129 20.74 15.43 -8.43
CA GLU A 129 20.30 15.79 -7.08
C GLU A 129 18.82 15.43 -6.84
N GLU A 130 17.96 15.68 -7.84
CA GLU A 130 16.54 15.38 -7.77
C GLU A 130 16.25 13.88 -7.73
N PHE A 131 17.11 13.05 -8.32
CA PHE A 131 17.02 11.59 -8.21
C PHE A 131 17.54 11.11 -6.85
N LEU A 132 18.73 11.57 -6.43
CA LEU A 132 19.29 11.20 -5.13
C LEU A 132 18.40 11.60 -3.95
N SER A 133 17.67 12.70 -4.07
CA SER A 133 16.67 13.13 -3.08
C SER A 133 15.49 12.14 -2.95
N VAL A 134 15.03 11.55 -4.06
CA VAL A 134 14.03 10.47 -4.05
C VAL A 134 14.59 9.23 -3.33
N ILE A 135 15.84 8.86 -3.64
CA ILE A 135 16.50 7.72 -3.01
C ILE A 135 16.68 7.95 -1.50
N GLU A 136 17.04 9.16 -1.08
CA GLU A 136 17.17 9.51 0.34
C GLU A 136 15.81 9.44 1.06
N LEU A 137 14.75 9.96 0.44
CA LEU A 137 13.37 9.87 0.97
C LEU A 137 12.98 8.42 1.23
N ILE A 138 13.22 7.53 0.26
CA ILE A 138 12.95 6.09 0.40
C ILE A 138 13.79 5.51 1.53
N ARG A 139 15.10 5.73 1.55
CA ARG A 139 16.02 5.08 2.50
C ARG A 139 15.76 5.46 3.96
N LYS A 140 15.16 6.62 4.23
CA LYS A 140 14.79 7.09 5.58
C LYS A 140 13.59 6.36 6.19
N ALA A 141 12.75 5.72 5.38
CA ALA A 141 11.54 5.04 5.83
C ALA A 141 11.82 3.62 6.36
N ASP A 142 10.96 3.15 7.28
CA ASP A 142 10.99 1.78 7.79
C ASP A 142 10.50 0.79 6.74
N ILE A 143 9.45 1.17 6.03
CA ILE A 143 8.80 0.37 4.99
C ILE A 143 8.99 1.06 3.64
N ARG A 144 9.62 0.35 2.72
CA ARG A 144 10.09 0.88 1.44
C ARG A 144 9.59 -0.08 0.37
N PHE A 145 8.45 0.28 -0.19
CA PHE A 145 7.63 -0.60 -1.01
C PHE A 145 7.73 -0.27 -2.51
N THR A 146 7.71 -1.29 -3.36
CA THR A 146 7.52 -1.14 -4.82
C THR A 146 6.76 -2.31 -5.46
N ASN A 147 6.06 -2.05 -6.58
CA ASN A 147 5.52 -3.10 -7.45
C ASN A 147 6.54 -3.47 -8.52
N LEU A 148 7.10 -4.68 -8.46
CA LEU A 148 8.11 -5.12 -9.44
C LEU A 148 7.42 -5.79 -10.62
N GLU A 149 7.29 -5.05 -11.71
CA GLU A 149 6.52 -5.42 -12.90
C GLU A 149 7.39 -5.99 -14.03
N VAL A 150 8.48 -6.65 -13.66
CA VAL A 150 9.38 -7.37 -14.57
C VAL A 150 9.80 -8.70 -13.94
N LEU A 151 10.14 -9.69 -14.76
CA LEU A 151 10.87 -10.87 -14.27
C LEU A 151 12.37 -10.58 -14.23
N ILE A 152 13.06 -11.05 -13.18
CA ILE A 152 14.51 -10.95 -13.06
C ILE A 152 15.09 -12.34 -13.32
N HIS A 153 15.80 -12.50 -14.42
CA HIS A 153 16.44 -13.75 -14.83
C HIS A 153 17.42 -13.51 -15.98
N ASN A 154 18.11 -14.56 -16.43
CA ASN A 154 19.06 -14.51 -17.54
C ASN A 154 18.48 -15.18 -18.80
N TYR A 155 17.18 -14.95 -19.07
CA TYR A 155 16.46 -15.54 -20.21
C TYR A 155 16.51 -17.08 -20.28
N GLU A 156 16.72 -17.77 -19.16
CA GLU A 156 16.77 -19.23 -19.12
C GLU A 156 15.39 -19.91 -19.07
N GLY A 157 14.32 -19.13 -18.88
CA GLY A 157 12.93 -19.59 -19.01
C GLY A 157 12.43 -19.38 -20.42
N TYR A 158 11.53 -20.24 -20.89
CA TYR A 158 10.86 -20.05 -22.17
C TYR A 158 9.90 -18.86 -22.09
N PRO A 159 9.89 -17.95 -23.09
CA PRO A 159 8.87 -16.92 -23.17
C PRO A 159 7.49 -17.56 -23.27
N ALA A 160 6.52 -16.99 -22.57
CA ALA A 160 5.14 -17.46 -22.61
C ALA A 160 4.51 -17.14 -23.97
N ALA A 161 3.64 -18.03 -24.45
CA ALA A 161 2.95 -17.87 -25.73
C ALA A 161 2.07 -16.61 -25.79
N GLU A 162 1.56 -16.17 -24.64
CA GLU A 162 0.84 -14.90 -24.53
C GLU A 162 1.53 -14.03 -23.49
N SER A 163 1.63 -12.73 -23.78
CA SER A 163 1.87 -11.70 -22.77
C SER A 163 0.69 -10.74 -22.75
N HIS A 164 0.53 -10.00 -21.66
CA HIS A 164 -0.45 -8.90 -21.62
C HIS A 164 0.21 -7.60 -22.09
N GLY A 165 0.65 -7.58 -23.35
CA GLY A 165 1.22 -6.40 -24.02
C GLY A 165 2.68 -6.57 -24.47
N THR A 166 3.60 -6.82 -23.55
CA THR A 166 5.03 -7.08 -23.85
C THR A 166 5.59 -8.08 -22.86
N HIS A 167 6.50 -8.93 -23.31
CA HIS A 167 7.28 -9.78 -22.42
C HIS A 167 8.32 -8.95 -21.66
N MET A 168 8.17 -8.85 -20.35
CA MET A 168 9.05 -8.07 -19.48
C MET A 168 10.06 -8.97 -18.77
N ALA A 169 11.33 -8.74 -19.07
CA ALA A 169 12.45 -9.34 -18.38
C ALA A 169 13.58 -8.33 -18.17
N ALA A 170 14.31 -8.54 -17.10
CA ALA A 170 15.50 -7.78 -16.74
C ALA A 170 16.59 -8.70 -16.22
N GLU A 171 17.84 -8.29 -16.43
CA GLU A 171 19.02 -9.07 -16.06
C GLU A 171 19.20 -9.17 -14.53
N PRO A 172 19.90 -10.20 -14.02
CA PRO A 172 20.01 -10.47 -12.58
C PRO A 172 20.56 -9.32 -11.72
N PHE A 173 21.30 -8.37 -12.30
CA PHE A 173 21.81 -7.22 -11.54
C PHE A 173 20.68 -6.35 -10.97
N VAL A 174 19.49 -6.36 -11.56
CA VAL A 174 18.35 -5.55 -11.12
C VAL A 174 17.94 -5.85 -9.68
N ALA A 175 18.05 -7.09 -9.21
CA ALA A 175 17.76 -7.41 -7.80
C ALA A 175 18.65 -6.60 -6.84
N LYS A 176 19.93 -6.40 -7.21
CA LYS A 176 20.87 -5.57 -6.44
C LYS A 176 20.56 -4.08 -6.57
N GLU A 177 20.07 -3.62 -7.73
CA GLU A 177 19.65 -2.22 -7.91
C GLU A 177 18.42 -1.89 -7.05
N LEU A 178 17.42 -2.78 -6.97
CA LEU A 178 16.26 -2.61 -6.08
C LEU A 178 16.69 -2.53 -4.61
N LYS A 179 17.64 -3.39 -4.21
CA LYS A 179 18.24 -3.33 -2.87
C LYS A 179 19.03 -2.03 -2.64
N TRP A 180 19.77 -1.57 -3.65
CA TRP A 180 20.53 -0.32 -3.60
C TRP A 180 19.60 0.90 -3.46
N VAL A 181 18.50 0.97 -4.21
CA VAL A 181 17.48 2.03 -4.04
C VAL A 181 17.01 2.08 -2.58
N GLY A 182 16.97 0.92 -1.92
CA GLY A 182 16.68 0.80 -0.50
C GLY A 182 15.37 0.09 -0.24
N PHE A 183 14.71 -0.51 -1.25
CA PHE A 183 13.49 -1.26 -1.02
C PHE A 183 13.71 -2.42 -0.03
N ASN A 184 12.65 -2.76 0.69
CA ASN A 184 12.60 -3.94 1.56
C ASN A 184 11.30 -4.74 1.43
N LEU A 185 10.28 -4.19 0.76
CA LEU A 185 9.03 -4.88 0.42
C LEU A 185 8.74 -4.76 -1.08
N VAL A 186 8.41 -5.88 -1.72
CA VAL A 186 8.19 -5.97 -3.17
C VAL A 186 6.89 -6.73 -3.48
N SER A 187 5.99 -6.11 -4.22
CA SER A 187 4.83 -6.79 -4.81
C SER A 187 5.20 -7.47 -6.13
N ARG A 188 4.65 -8.66 -6.37
CA ARG A 188 4.99 -9.51 -7.53
C ARG A 188 3.78 -10.02 -8.32
N ALA A 189 2.57 -9.93 -7.78
CA ALA A 189 1.38 -10.30 -8.54
C ALA A 189 1.03 -9.19 -9.53
N ASN A 190 1.33 -9.40 -10.79
CA ASN A 190 0.98 -8.51 -11.90
C ASN A 190 0.93 -9.28 -13.23
N ASN A 191 0.55 -8.61 -14.30
CA ASN A 191 0.40 -9.17 -15.64
C ASN A 191 1.71 -9.60 -16.31
N HIS A 192 2.87 -9.37 -15.70
CA HIS A 192 4.19 -9.77 -16.18
C HIS A 192 4.81 -10.91 -15.37
N ALA A 193 4.15 -11.38 -14.31
CA ALA A 193 4.70 -12.37 -13.38
C ALA A 193 5.02 -13.74 -13.99
N MET A 194 4.55 -14.04 -15.20
CA MET A 194 4.75 -15.34 -15.86
C MET A 194 5.18 -15.20 -17.33
N ASP A 195 5.70 -14.04 -17.74
CA ASP A 195 6.14 -13.79 -19.12
C ASP A 195 7.24 -14.76 -19.60
N TYR A 196 7.99 -15.35 -18.68
CA TYR A 196 9.01 -16.39 -18.96
C TYR A 196 8.71 -17.68 -18.18
N GLY A 197 7.42 -17.95 -18.00
CA GLY A 197 6.86 -19.13 -17.36
C GLY A 197 7.31 -19.34 -15.92
N ILE A 198 7.16 -20.58 -15.45
CA ILE A 198 7.47 -20.98 -14.07
C ILE A 198 8.97 -20.75 -13.77
N LYS A 199 9.86 -20.94 -14.75
CA LYS A 199 11.29 -20.75 -14.55
C LYS A 199 11.63 -19.29 -14.26
N GLY A 200 11.16 -18.35 -15.07
CA GLY A 200 11.36 -16.91 -14.83
C GLY A 200 10.73 -16.44 -13.51
N LEU A 201 9.52 -16.94 -13.19
CA LEU A 201 8.86 -16.67 -11.91
C LEU A 201 9.75 -17.09 -10.72
N MET A 202 10.18 -18.35 -10.70
CA MET A 202 10.94 -18.92 -9.58
C MET A 202 12.36 -18.36 -9.48
N THR A 203 13.03 -18.10 -10.61
CA THR A 203 14.34 -17.44 -10.62
C THR A 203 14.23 -16.04 -10.00
N THR A 204 13.17 -15.29 -10.33
CA THR A 204 13.01 -13.96 -9.74
C THR A 204 12.85 -14.03 -8.23
N SER A 205 12.00 -14.91 -7.70
CA SER A 205 11.85 -15.10 -6.25
C SER A 205 13.19 -15.43 -5.58
N LYS A 206 13.95 -16.37 -6.16
CA LYS A 206 15.29 -16.74 -5.66
C LYS A 206 16.22 -15.53 -5.60
N LEU A 207 16.30 -14.73 -6.66
CA LEU A 207 17.21 -13.58 -6.71
C LEU A 207 16.81 -12.46 -5.73
N LEU A 208 15.51 -12.27 -5.48
CA LEU A 208 15.02 -11.34 -4.46
C LEU A 208 15.34 -11.84 -3.04
N ASP A 209 15.18 -13.14 -2.79
CA ASP A 209 15.54 -13.77 -1.51
C ASP A 209 17.04 -13.61 -1.23
N GLU A 210 17.91 -13.84 -2.24
CA GLU A 210 19.37 -13.71 -2.11
C GLU A 210 19.84 -12.30 -1.72
N VAL A 211 19.11 -11.25 -2.11
CA VAL A 211 19.41 -9.87 -1.71
C VAL A 211 18.63 -9.41 -0.47
N GLY A 212 17.84 -10.30 0.13
CA GLY A 212 17.04 -10.04 1.32
C GLY A 212 15.96 -8.99 1.09
N LEU A 213 15.23 -9.09 -0.02
CA LEU A 213 14.01 -8.32 -0.28
C LEU A 213 12.81 -9.20 0.05
N VAL A 214 11.93 -8.76 0.95
CA VAL A 214 10.69 -9.48 1.26
C VAL A 214 9.71 -9.25 0.11
N HIS A 215 9.13 -10.32 -0.43
CA HIS A 215 8.20 -10.22 -1.57
C HIS A 215 6.98 -11.13 -1.41
N ALA A 216 5.87 -10.73 -2.05
CA ALA A 216 4.57 -11.42 -1.96
C ALA A 216 3.84 -11.47 -3.31
N GLY A 217 2.85 -12.36 -3.39
CA GLY A 217 1.87 -12.40 -4.49
C GLY A 217 2.12 -13.46 -5.56
N VAL A 218 3.17 -14.28 -5.40
CA VAL A 218 3.49 -15.39 -6.28
C VAL A 218 3.93 -16.60 -5.45
N GLY A 219 3.71 -17.81 -5.96
CA GLY A 219 4.07 -19.01 -5.21
C GLY A 219 4.03 -20.28 -6.03
N LYS A 220 4.46 -21.39 -5.40
CA LYS A 220 4.46 -22.73 -6.02
C LYS A 220 3.05 -23.33 -6.16
N ASN A 221 2.07 -22.75 -5.48
CA ASN A 221 0.65 -23.08 -5.52
C ASN A 221 -0.17 -21.87 -5.04
N LEU A 222 -1.50 -21.95 -5.09
CA LEU A 222 -2.37 -20.82 -4.74
C LEU A 222 -2.27 -20.40 -3.27
N ALA A 223 -2.17 -21.36 -2.35
CA ALA A 223 -1.99 -21.07 -0.93
C ALA A 223 -0.71 -20.25 -0.66
N LEU A 224 0.42 -20.62 -1.28
CA LEU A 224 1.68 -19.88 -1.15
C LEU A 224 1.65 -18.53 -1.87
N ALA A 225 0.97 -18.44 -3.02
CA ALA A 225 0.82 -17.16 -3.72
C ALA A 225 0.00 -16.14 -2.89
N ARG A 226 -1.02 -16.64 -2.17
CA ARG A 226 -1.87 -15.84 -1.26
C ARG A 226 -1.23 -15.55 0.10
N ALA A 227 -0.17 -16.25 0.47
CA ALA A 227 0.40 -16.13 1.80
C ALA A 227 0.93 -14.70 2.04
N PRO A 228 0.68 -14.11 3.22
CA PRO A 228 1.34 -12.87 3.59
C PRO A 228 2.86 -13.06 3.67
N ALA A 229 3.62 -12.10 3.14
CA ALA A 229 5.04 -11.99 3.41
C ALA A 229 5.25 -11.03 4.59
N TYR A 230 6.23 -11.30 5.46
CA TYR A 230 6.46 -10.51 6.66
C TYR A 230 7.85 -9.87 6.63
N LEU A 231 7.88 -8.57 6.93
CA LEU A 231 9.08 -7.78 7.13
C LEU A 231 9.22 -7.43 8.61
N GLU A 232 10.36 -7.75 9.20
CA GLU A 232 10.74 -7.28 10.53
C GLU A 232 11.44 -5.92 10.42
N THR A 233 11.00 -4.95 11.22
CA THR A 233 11.63 -3.63 11.33
C THR A 233 11.92 -3.30 12.80
N LYS A 234 12.64 -2.20 13.06
CA LYS A 234 12.84 -1.72 14.44
C LYS A 234 11.55 -1.21 15.07
N SER A 235 10.58 -0.80 14.26
CA SER A 235 9.28 -0.27 14.69
C SER A 235 8.21 -1.36 14.84
N GLY A 236 8.49 -2.57 14.35
CA GLY A 236 7.63 -3.75 14.46
C GLY A 236 7.49 -4.52 13.15
N ARG A 237 6.53 -5.44 13.12
CA ARG A 237 6.35 -6.42 12.05
C ARG A 237 5.31 -5.94 11.05
N VAL A 238 5.64 -5.99 9.76
CA VAL A 238 4.75 -5.55 8.67
C VAL A 238 4.46 -6.71 7.74
N ALA A 239 3.18 -6.89 7.39
CA ALA A 239 2.76 -7.88 6.41
C ALA A 239 2.44 -7.24 5.06
N LEU A 240 2.75 -7.96 3.98
CA LEU A 240 2.36 -7.62 2.62
C LEU A 240 1.57 -8.78 1.99
N ILE A 241 0.41 -8.46 1.45
CA ILE A 241 -0.36 -9.32 0.54
C ILE A 241 -0.35 -8.65 -0.83
N SER A 242 -0.10 -9.42 -1.88
CA SER A 242 -0.06 -8.93 -3.26
C SER A 242 -0.97 -9.80 -4.12
N CYS A 243 -1.78 -9.18 -4.97
CA CYS A 243 -2.68 -9.86 -5.91
C CYS A 243 -2.86 -9.05 -7.19
N SER A 244 -3.36 -9.68 -8.25
CA SER A 244 -3.64 -9.01 -9.52
C SER A 244 -5.03 -9.35 -10.04
N SER A 245 -5.60 -8.52 -10.90
CA SER A 245 -6.84 -8.79 -11.65
C SER A 245 -6.65 -8.82 -13.17
N THR A 246 -5.54 -8.26 -13.64
CA THR A 246 -5.19 -8.22 -15.06
C THR A 246 -4.07 -9.22 -15.31
N PHE A 247 -4.36 -10.33 -15.99
CA PHE A 247 -3.37 -11.34 -16.34
C PHE A 247 -3.96 -12.38 -17.33
N PRO A 248 -3.13 -13.06 -18.13
CA PRO A 248 -3.53 -14.24 -18.89
C PRO A 248 -3.91 -15.42 -17.99
N THR A 249 -4.87 -16.23 -18.43
CA THR A 249 -5.48 -17.30 -17.62
C THR A 249 -4.48 -18.28 -16.99
N PHE A 250 -3.38 -18.59 -17.69
CA PHE A 250 -2.35 -19.53 -17.24
C PHE A 250 -1.37 -18.95 -16.21
N PHE A 251 -1.40 -17.64 -15.97
CA PHE A 251 -0.56 -17.00 -14.95
C PHE A 251 -1.01 -17.37 -13.53
N ARG A 252 -2.27 -17.78 -13.37
CA ARG A 252 -2.90 -18.04 -12.07
C ARG A 252 -2.27 -19.23 -11.37
N ALA A 253 -1.83 -19.01 -10.12
CA ALA A 253 -1.54 -20.10 -9.21
C ALA A 253 -2.78 -20.98 -9.01
N GLY A 254 -2.56 -22.29 -8.89
CA GLY A 254 -3.61 -23.29 -8.70
C GLY A 254 -3.54 -23.94 -7.33
N GLU A 255 -4.70 -24.29 -6.78
CA GLU A 255 -4.77 -25.05 -5.53
C GLU A 255 -4.13 -26.43 -5.68
N GLN A 256 -3.58 -26.93 -4.57
CA GLN A 256 -3.17 -28.31 -4.46
C GLN A 256 -4.38 -29.19 -4.14
N ARG A 257 -4.44 -30.39 -4.75
CA ARG A 257 -5.38 -31.43 -4.34
C ARG A 257 -4.64 -32.59 -3.68
N ARG A 258 -5.39 -33.53 -3.11
CA ARG A 258 -4.85 -34.77 -2.51
C ARG A 258 -3.99 -35.57 -3.50
N ASP A 259 -4.33 -35.51 -4.76
CA ASP A 259 -3.84 -36.36 -5.85
C ASP A 259 -2.92 -35.63 -6.84
N ILE A 260 -2.83 -34.30 -6.79
CA ILE A 260 -1.97 -33.52 -7.69
C ILE A 260 -1.43 -32.25 -7.04
N LYS A 261 -0.16 -31.94 -7.35
CA LYS A 261 0.50 -30.72 -6.88
C LYS A 261 -0.24 -29.48 -7.39
N GLY A 262 -0.24 -28.42 -6.59
CA GLY A 262 -0.73 -27.11 -7.04
C GLY A 262 0.14 -26.54 -8.16
N ARG A 263 -0.44 -25.62 -8.93
CA ARG A 263 0.24 -24.96 -10.05
C ARG A 263 0.93 -23.68 -9.58
N PRO A 264 2.22 -23.46 -9.90
CA PRO A 264 2.88 -22.19 -9.62
C PRO A 264 2.26 -21.03 -10.42
N GLY A 265 2.29 -19.83 -9.84
CA GLY A 265 1.78 -18.64 -10.50
C GLY A 265 1.56 -17.47 -9.53
N LEU A 266 0.82 -16.47 -10.00
CA LEU A 266 0.42 -15.31 -9.21
C LEU A 266 -0.86 -15.55 -8.39
N ASN A 267 -1.05 -14.73 -7.37
CA ASN A 267 -2.27 -14.63 -6.58
C ASN A 267 -3.37 -13.85 -7.33
N PRO A 268 -4.46 -14.52 -7.77
CA PRO A 268 -5.49 -13.87 -8.54
C PRO A 268 -6.56 -13.21 -7.66
N LEU A 269 -7.07 -12.09 -8.16
CA LEU A 269 -8.37 -11.51 -7.87
C LEU A 269 -9.14 -11.39 -9.20
N ARG A 270 -9.78 -12.47 -9.64
CA ARG A 270 -10.67 -12.39 -10.80
C ARG A 270 -11.86 -11.50 -10.50
N TYR A 271 -12.56 -11.10 -11.55
CA TYR A 271 -13.82 -10.37 -11.47
C TYR A 271 -14.77 -10.86 -12.57
N GLN A 272 -16.03 -10.47 -12.46
CA GLN A 272 -17.05 -10.70 -13.46
C GLN A 272 -17.60 -9.37 -13.95
N THR A 273 -17.71 -9.24 -15.28
CA THR A 273 -18.38 -8.13 -15.94
C THR A 273 -19.83 -8.49 -16.27
N THR A 274 -20.75 -7.58 -15.95
CA THR A 274 -22.16 -7.63 -16.34
C THR A 274 -22.51 -6.38 -17.12
N TYR A 275 -22.99 -6.55 -18.34
CA TYR A 275 -23.49 -5.48 -19.19
C TYR A 275 -24.99 -5.35 -18.97
N VAL A 276 -25.41 -4.20 -18.46
CA VAL A 276 -26.83 -3.85 -18.34
C VAL A 276 -27.24 -3.14 -19.61
N VAL A 277 -28.31 -3.59 -20.24
CA VAL A 277 -28.80 -3.11 -21.55
C VAL A 277 -30.33 -3.10 -21.54
N ASP A 278 -30.94 -2.35 -22.46
CA ASP A 278 -32.40 -2.35 -22.60
C ASP A 278 -32.92 -3.66 -23.22
N SER A 279 -34.25 -3.81 -23.22
CA SER A 279 -34.92 -5.00 -23.76
C SER A 279 -34.72 -5.18 -25.27
N GLN A 280 -34.67 -4.10 -26.03
CA GLN A 280 -34.49 -4.14 -27.48
C GLN A 280 -33.11 -4.71 -27.83
N PHE A 281 -32.06 -4.20 -27.20
CA PHE A 281 -30.70 -4.70 -27.37
C PHE A 281 -30.58 -6.17 -26.92
N MET A 282 -31.30 -6.55 -25.86
CA MET A 282 -31.32 -7.93 -25.39
C MET A 282 -31.92 -8.89 -26.44
N ASP A 283 -32.97 -8.46 -27.15
CA ASP A 283 -33.59 -9.23 -28.22
C ASP A 283 -32.70 -9.31 -29.48
N GLU A 284 -31.92 -8.28 -29.78
CA GLU A 284 -30.89 -8.34 -30.81
C GLU A 284 -29.81 -9.38 -30.51
N ILE A 285 -29.33 -9.46 -29.26
CA ILE A 285 -28.38 -10.50 -28.86
C ILE A 285 -28.99 -11.90 -29.03
N LYS A 286 -30.26 -12.10 -28.63
CA LYS A 286 -30.96 -13.38 -28.83
C LYS A 286 -31.06 -13.74 -30.30
N ARG A 287 -31.35 -12.76 -31.16
CA ARG A 287 -31.39 -12.95 -32.62
C ARG A 287 -30.03 -13.37 -33.17
N ILE A 288 -28.95 -12.69 -32.79
CA ILE A 288 -27.58 -13.04 -33.20
C ILE A 288 -27.23 -14.46 -32.73
N SER A 289 -27.51 -14.76 -31.46
CA SER A 289 -27.31 -16.09 -30.90
C SER A 289 -28.04 -17.17 -31.70
N SER A 290 -29.30 -16.96 -32.06
CA SER A 290 -30.07 -17.90 -32.87
C SER A 290 -29.50 -18.06 -34.28
N LEU A 291 -29.13 -16.96 -34.95
CA LEU A 291 -28.60 -16.98 -36.31
C LEU A 291 -27.24 -17.68 -36.39
N LEU A 292 -26.36 -17.41 -35.42
CA LEU A 292 -25.01 -17.97 -35.35
C LEU A 292 -24.95 -19.29 -34.58
N LYS A 293 -26.08 -19.77 -34.04
CA LYS A 293 -26.19 -20.96 -33.18
C LYS A 293 -25.24 -20.92 -31.98
N ILE A 294 -25.04 -19.74 -31.41
CA ILE A 294 -24.24 -19.53 -30.19
C ILE A 294 -25.15 -19.76 -28.98
N PRO A 295 -24.83 -20.68 -28.06
CA PRO A 295 -25.69 -20.96 -26.93
C PRO A 295 -25.77 -19.78 -25.96
N LEU A 296 -26.98 -19.50 -25.47
CA LEU A 296 -27.21 -18.62 -24.32
C LEU A 296 -27.34 -19.47 -23.07
N ALA A 297 -26.66 -19.08 -22.00
CA ALA A 297 -26.76 -19.73 -20.70
C ALA A 297 -27.32 -18.75 -19.66
N GLY A 298 -28.53 -19.01 -19.16
CA GLY A 298 -29.18 -18.19 -18.14
C GLY A 298 -30.70 -18.13 -18.30
N SER A 299 -31.29 -17.04 -17.82
CA SER A 299 -32.70 -16.73 -17.87
C SER A 299 -33.05 -15.79 -19.04
N LYS A 300 -34.33 -15.46 -19.20
CA LYS A 300 -34.79 -14.47 -20.20
C LYS A 300 -34.27 -13.06 -19.94
N GLU A 301 -34.08 -12.70 -18.67
CA GLU A 301 -33.72 -11.35 -18.21
C GLU A 301 -32.22 -11.21 -17.91
N SER A 302 -31.50 -12.33 -17.78
CA SER A 302 -30.05 -12.33 -17.66
C SER A 302 -29.44 -13.63 -18.17
N PHE A 303 -28.49 -13.52 -19.10
CA PHE A 303 -27.79 -14.65 -19.68
C PHE A 303 -26.34 -14.32 -20.04
N LYS A 304 -25.54 -15.38 -20.25
CA LYS A 304 -24.19 -15.26 -20.82
C LYS A 304 -24.22 -15.37 -22.34
N PHE A 305 -23.48 -14.49 -23.00
CA PHE A 305 -23.24 -14.48 -24.44
C PHE A 305 -21.76 -14.16 -24.70
N LEU A 306 -21.08 -15.05 -25.45
CA LEU A 306 -19.64 -14.95 -25.75
C LEU A 306 -18.75 -14.70 -24.50
N GLY A 307 -19.09 -15.37 -23.40
CA GLY A 307 -18.35 -15.28 -22.13
C GLY A 307 -18.76 -14.12 -21.21
N SER A 308 -19.45 -13.10 -21.75
CA SER A 308 -19.93 -11.93 -21.00
C SER A 308 -21.34 -12.13 -20.48
N ARG A 309 -21.64 -11.62 -19.27
CA ARG A 309 -23.02 -11.63 -18.73
C ARG A 309 -23.75 -10.38 -19.19
N PHE A 310 -24.99 -10.54 -19.64
CA PHE A 310 -25.91 -9.47 -19.98
C PHE A 310 -27.13 -9.52 -19.06
N MET A 311 -27.75 -8.37 -18.81
CA MET A 311 -28.96 -8.24 -18.00
C MET A 311 -29.80 -7.06 -18.48
N VAL A 312 -31.13 -7.17 -18.37
CA VAL A 312 -32.04 -6.08 -18.70
C VAL A 312 -32.00 -5.00 -17.61
N GLY A 313 -31.98 -3.73 -18.01
CA GLY A 313 -32.18 -2.60 -17.11
C GLY A 313 -32.49 -1.30 -17.85
N ASP A 314 -32.90 -0.28 -17.09
CA ASP A 314 -33.44 0.98 -17.65
C ASP A 314 -32.39 1.85 -18.35
N TYR A 315 -31.10 1.66 -18.05
CA TYR A 315 -30.00 2.45 -18.61
C TYR A 315 -28.74 1.58 -18.82
N PRO A 316 -28.03 1.76 -19.95
CA PRO A 316 -26.80 1.04 -20.21
C PRO A 316 -25.72 1.31 -19.17
N LYS A 317 -25.13 0.26 -18.60
CA LYS A 317 -23.97 0.37 -17.71
C LYS A 317 -23.15 -0.91 -17.68
N ILE A 318 -21.89 -0.77 -17.30
CA ILE A 318 -20.99 -1.89 -17.04
C ILE A 318 -20.83 -2.03 -15.54
N ILE A 319 -21.23 -3.19 -15.00
CA ILE A 319 -21.05 -3.54 -13.60
C ILE A 319 -19.89 -4.54 -13.52
N THR A 320 -19.00 -4.34 -12.56
CA THR A 320 -17.91 -5.28 -12.29
C THR A 320 -17.94 -5.73 -10.83
N THR A 321 -17.81 -7.04 -10.60
CA THR A 321 -17.88 -7.63 -9.25
C THR A 321 -16.70 -8.57 -9.02
N PRO A 322 -16.05 -8.55 -7.83
CA PRO A 322 -14.98 -9.50 -7.55
C PRO A 322 -15.48 -10.94 -7.63
N PHE A 323 -14.63 -11.85 -8.11
CA PHE A 323 -14.94 -13.27 -8.10
C PHE A 323 -14.87 -13.79 -6.67
N GLU A 324 -15.98 -14.34 -6.18
CA GLU A 324 -16.21 -14.60 -4.75
C GLU A 324 -15.12 -15.45 -4.08
N LEU A 325 -14.67 -16.53 -4.73
CA LEU A 325 -13.63 -17.40 -4.16
C LEU A 325 -12.27 -16.71 -4.07
N ASP A 326 -11.97 -15.82 -5.01
CA ASP A 326 -10.72 -15.07 -4.98
C ASP A 326 -10.77 -13.96 -3.93
N LEU A 327 -11.90 -13.26 -3.84
CA LEU A 327 -12.16 -12.29 -2.77
C LEU A 327 -12.00 -12.97 -1.41
N LYS A 328 -12.72 -14.06 -1.17
CA LYS A 328 -12.67 -14.81 0.11
C LYS A 328 -11.25 -15.22 0.48
N GLY A 329 -10.52 -15.84 -0.45
CA GLY A 329 -9.15 -16.29 -0.19
C GLY A 329 -8.19 -15.14 0.15
N ASN A 330 -8.31 -13.99 -0.53
CA ASN A 330 -7.50 -12.81 -0.19
C ASN A 330 -7.89 -12.21 1.17
N ILE A 331 -9.19 -12.16 1.50
CA ILE A 331 -9.67 -11.70 2.81
C ILE A 331 -9.17 -12.61 3.95
N GLU A 332 -9.12 -13.93 3.75
CA GLU A 332 -8.57 -14.88 4.72
C GLU A 332 -7.09 -14.63 4.98
N SER A 333 -6.29 -14.38 3.93
CA SER A 333 -4.88 -14.00 4.07
C SER A 333 -4.69 -12.69 4.84
N ILE A 334 -5.53 -11.68 4.60
CA ILE A 334 -5.48 -10.40 5.31
C ILE A 334 -5.78 -10.60 6.81
N LYS A 335 -6.80 -11.41 7.14
CA LYS A 335 -7.14 -11.75 8.53
C LYS A 335 -6.05 -12.55 9.24
N GLU A 336 -5.35 -13.43 8.53
CA GLU A 336 -4.15 -14.11 9.04
C GLU A 336 -3.02 -13.11 9.32
N ALA A 337 -2.71 -12.25 8.35
CA ALA A 337 -1.70 -11.20 8.50
C ALA A 337 -1.96 -10.28 9.70
N ARG A 338 -3.22 -9.87 9.90
CA ARG A 338 -3.63 -8.98 10.99
C ARG A 338 -3.39 -9.57 12.38
N ARG A 339 -3.38 -10.90 12.52
CA ARG A 339 -3.08 -11.59 13.79
C ARG A 339 -1.58 -11.63 14.09
N GLN A 340 -0.73 -11.37 13.10
CA GLN A 340 0.70 -11.62 13.16
C GLN A 340 1.58 -10.39 12.93
N ALA A 341 1.01 -9.27 12.47
CA ALA A 341 1.73 -8.05 12.12
C ALA A 341 1.11 -6.81 12.77
N ASP A 342 1.94 -5.80 13.02
CA ASP A 342 1.54 -4.48 13.51
C ASP A 342 0.81 -3.70 12.41
N LEU A 343 1.35 -3.72 11.18
CA LEU A 343 0.76 -3.13 9.98
C LEU A 343 0.54 -4.17 8.88
N VAL A 344 -0.57 -4.07 8.16
CA VAL A 344 -0.91 -4.94 7.03
C VAL A 344 -1.11 -4.11 5.75
N LEU A 345 -0.31 -4.39 4.72
CA LEU A 345 -0.38 -3.75 3.41
C LEU A 345 -0.99 -4.71 2.39
N VAL A 346 -1.90 -4.20 1.56
CA VAL A 346 -2.47 -4.93 0.43
C VAL A 346 -2.09 -4.21 -0.86
N SER A 347 -1.39 -4.92 -1.75
CA SER A 347 -1.02 -4.46 -3.08
C SER A 347 -1.91 -5.15 -4.12
N HIS A 348 -2.49 -4.36 -5.02
CA HIS A 348 -3.36 -4.83 -6.08
C HIS A 348 -2.94 -4.28 -7.43
N HIS A 349 -2.72 -5.17 -8.40
CA HIS A 349 -2.38 -4.81 -9.78
C HIS A 349 -3.57 -5.02 -10.72
N ALA A 350 -4.17 -3.94 -11.21
CA ALA A 350 -5.39 -3.98 -12.01
C ALA A 350 -5.49 -2.81 -12.99
N HIS A 351 -5.69 -3.10 -14.27
CA HIS A 351 -5.78 -2.11 -15.35
C HIS A 351 -7.21 -1.58 -15.51
N GLU A 352 -8.20 -2.34 -15.03
CA GLU A 352 -9.60 -2.11 -15.33
C GLU A 352 -10.09 -0.75 -14.82
N ALA A 353 -10.89 -0.08 -15.67
CA ALA A 353 -11.36 1.27 -15.45
C ALA A 353 -12.89 1.34 -15.64
N ASN A 354 -13.52 2.34 -15.01
CA ASN A 354 -14.92 2.66 -15.26
C ASN A 354 -15.00 3.86 -16.22
N GLY A 355 -15.06 3.57 -17.52
CA GLY A 355 -15.10 4.58 -18.59
C GLY A 355 -13.73 5.22 -18.85
N GLU A 356 -13.25 6.04 -17.92
CA GLU A 356 -11.97 6.74 -18.05
C GLU A 356 -10.84 6.04 -17.27
N ILE A 357 -9.63 5.98 -17.83
CA ILE A 357 -8.47 5.29 -17.22
C ILE A 357 -8.14 5.74 -15.78
N GLY A 358 -8.48 6.99 -15.44
CA GLY A 358 -8.29 7.58 -14.11
C GLY A 358 -9.32 7.14 -13.07
N ILE A 359 -10.39 6.46 -13.48
CA ILE A 359 -11.48 6.01 -12.61
C ILE A 359 -11.39 4.48 -12.49
N PRO A 360 -11.18 3.92 -11.27
CA PRO A 360 -11.09 2.48 -11.10
C PRO A 360 -12.43 1.80 -11.39
N ALA A 361 -12.38 0.55 -11.89
CA ALA A 361 -13.57 -0.29 -11.99
C ALA A 361 -14.18 -0.58 -10.60
N GLU A 362 -15.50 -0.79 -10.55
CA GLU A 362 -16.25 -0.97 -9.30
C GLU A 362 -15.75 -2.13 -8.42
N PHE A 363 -15.30 -3.23 -9.04
CA PHE A 363 -14.76 -4.35 -8.28
C PHE A 363 -13.46 -4.01 -7.53
N ILE A 364 -12.66 -3.07 -8.05
CA ILE A 364 -11.43 -2.59 -7.41
C ILE A 364 -11.79 -1.83 -6.13
N VAL A 365 -12.76 -0.91 -6.22
CA VAL A 365 -13.30 -0.17 -5.06
C VAL A 365 -13.88 -1.12 -4.02
N THR A 366 -14.64 -2.11 -4.47
CA THR A 366 -15.23 -3.14 -3.60
C THR A 366 -14.16 -3.93 -2.87
N PHE A 367 -13.13 -4.39 -3.58
CA PHE A 367 -12.03 -5.16 -2.99
C PHE A 367 -11.16 -4.33 -2.04
N ALA A 368 -10.88 -3.07 -2.40
CA ALA A 368 -10.08 -2.18 -1.56
C ALA A 368 -10.73 -1.94 -0.20
N ARG A 369 -12.02 -1.59 -0.18
CA ARG A 369 -12.78 -1.41 1.06
C ARG A 369 -12.89 -2.71 1.86
N ALA A 370 -13.20 -3.84 1.20
CA ALA A 370 -13.24 -5.16 1.84
C ALA A 370 -11.89 -5.56 2.47
N SER A 371 -10.77 -5.14 1.86
CA SER A 371 -9.43 -5.38 2.39
C SER A 371 -9.19 -4.60 3.69
N ILE A 372 -9.56 -3.31 3.72
CA ILE A 372 -9.50 -2.50 4.95
C ILE A 372 -10.41 -3.10 6.02
N ASP A 373 -11.64 -3.47 5.68
CA ASP A 373 -12.59 -4.11 6.59
C ASP A 373 -12.07 -5.42 7.20
N ALA A 374 -11.23 -6.15 6.46
CA ALA A 374 -10.62 -7.39 6.92
C ALA A 374 -9.38 -7.17 7.81
N GLY A 375 -8.90 -5.93 7.95
CA GLY A 375 -7.78 -5.57 8.82
C GLY A 375 -6.53 -5.06 8.10
N ALA A 376 -6.61 -4.75 6.80
CA ALA A 376 -5.54 -4.02 6.13
C ALA A 376 -5.44 -2.58 6.64
N ASP A 377 -4.22 -2.08 6.80
CA ASP A 377 -3.94 -0.70 7.22
C ASP A 377 -3.68 0.22 6.01
N VAL A 378 -3.26 -0.32 4.87
CA VAL A 378 -3.02 0.43 3.62
C VAL A 378 -3.40 -0.43 2.42
N PHE A 379 -4.13 0.15 1.45
CA PHE A 379 -4.35 -0.45 0.14
C PHE A 379 -3.60 0.32 -0.96
N ILE A 380 -2.87 -0.40 -1.80
CA ILE A 380 -1.97 0.15 -2.81
C ILE A 380 -2.37 -0.41 -4.17
N GLY A 381 -2.80 0.45 -5.08
CA GLY A 381 -3.15 0.12 -6.46
C GLY A 381 -2.03 0.46 -7.45
N HIS A 382 -1.93 -0.32 -8.52
CA HIS A 382 -0.93 -0.21 -9.58
C HIS A 382 -1.42 -0.88 -10.87
N GLY A 383 -0.69 -0.73 -11.97
CA GLY A 383 -0.98 -1.35 -13.26
C GLY A 383 -1.56 -0.46 -14.34
N PRO A 384 -2.49 0.50 -14.11
CA PRO A 384 -2.99 1.34 -15.20
C PRO A 384 -1.94 2.38 -15.67
N HIS A 385 -0.74 2.38 -15.07
CA HIS A 385 0.39 3.27 -15.37
C HIS A 385 0.09 4.77 -15.22
N VAL A 386 -1.04 5.13 -14.62
CA VAL A 386 -1.46 6.50 -14.34
C VAL A 386 -1.91 6.62 -12.90
N LEU A 387 -1.83 7.82 -12.33
CA LEU A 387 -2.43 8.11 -11.03
C LEU A 387 -3.96 7.95 -11.09
N ARG A 388 -4.52 7.35 -10.03
CA ARG A 388 -5.96 7.34 -9.73
C ARG A 388 -6.19 7.97 -8.35
N GLY A 389 -7.44 8.22 -8.00
CA GLY A 389 -7.81 8.91 -6.76
C GLY A 389 -7.30 8.24 -5.47
N ILE A 390 -7.29 9.02 -4.39
CA ILE A 390 -7.01 8.56 -3.03
C ILE A 390 -8.31 8.61 -2.22
N GLU A 391 -8.57 7.57 -1.44
CA GLU A 391 -9.67 7.51 -0.48
C GLU A 391 -9.12 7.32 0.94
N ILE A 392 -9.65 8.07 1.91
CA ILE A 392 -9.47 7.76 3.33
C ILE A 392 -10.73 7.02 3.80
N TYR A 393 -10.62 5.69 3.88
CA TYR A 393 -11.73 4.81 4.25
C TYR A 393 -11.47 4.25 5.65
N LYS A 394 -12.34 4.58 6.63
CA LYS A 394 -12.19 4.19 8.04
C LYS A 394 -10.80 4.52 8.60
N ASP A 395 -10.35 5.76 8.35
CA ASP A 395 -9.05 6.29 8.78
C ASP A 395 -7.83 5.53 8.22
N LYS A 396 -8.02 4.78 7.14
CA LYS A 396 -6.97 4.08 6.41
C LYS A 396 -6.89 4.55 4.96
N PRO A 397 -5.68 4.75 4.41
CA PRO A 397 -5.53 5.21 3.04
C PRO A 397 -5.67 4.07 2.02
N ILE A 398 -6.41 4.38 0.97
CA ILE A 398 -6.54 3.59 -0.26
C ILE A 398 -6.00 4.44 -1.40
N PHE A 399 -4.93 3.98 -2.03
CA PHE A 399 -4.40 4.56 -3.26
C PHE A 399 -4.88 3.72 -4.44
N TYR A 400 -5.79 4.22 -5.27
CA TYR A 400 -6.34 3.41 -6.37
C TYR A 400 -5.36 3.17 -7.53
N SER A 401 -4.32 3.99 -7.64
CA SER A 401 -3.15 3.76 -8.47
C SER A 401 -2.06 4.78 -8.16
N LEU A 402 -0.83 4.31 -7.94
CA LEU A 402 0.36 5.17 -7.80
C LEU A 402 1.04 5.48 -9.14
N GLY A 403 0.56 4.95 -10.28
CA GLY A 403 1.21 5.13 -11.57
C GLY A 403 2.60 4.49 -11.62
N ASN A 404 3.53 5.06 -12.39
CA ASN A 404 4.87 4.51 -12.56
C ASN A 404 5.90 5.17 -11.63
N PHE A 405 6.81 4.36 -11.06
CA PHE A 405 7.98 4.84 -10.33
C PHE A 405 9.28 4.69 -11.14
N ILE A 406 9.46 3.55 -11.80
CA ILE A 406 10.54 3.32 -12.78
C ILE A 406 9.86 2.80 -14.05
N PHE A 407 10.14 3.43 -15.19
CA PHE A 407 9.41 3.13 -16.44
C PHE A 407 10.36 3.03 -17.63
N GLN A 408 10.97 1.86 -17.77
CA GLN A 408 12.03 1.57 -18.75
C GLN A 408 11.62 0.51 -19.77
N PHE A 409 10.31 0.42 -20.05
CA PHE A 409 9.71 -0.59 -20.94
C PHE A 409 10.36 -0.64 -22.33
N GLU A 410 10.88 0.48 -22.84
CA GLU A 410 11.52 0.59 -24.16
C GLU A 410 12.94 0.01 -24.23
N THR A 411 13.49 -0.43 -23.09
CA THR A 411 14.89 -0.89 -22.99
C THR A 411 14.98 -2.34 -22.53
N VAL A 412 13.90 -3.12 -22.74
CA VAL A 412 13.92 -4.58 -22.62
C VAL A 412 14.93 -5.14 -23.64
N LYS A 413 15.80 -6.04 -23.17
CA LYS A 413 16.94 -6.53 -23.95
C LYS A 413 16.55 -7.47 -25.08
N PHE A 414 15.66 -8.43 -24.79
CA PHE A 414 15.19 -9.43 -25.75
C PHE A 414 13.67 -9.60 -25.66
N LEU A 415 13.05 -9.83 -26.82
CA LEU A 415 11.63 -10.12 -26.98
C LEU A 415 11.49 -11.41 -27.82
N PRO A 416 10.41 -12.19 -27.63
CA PRO A 416 10.18 -13.39 -28.43
C PRO A 416 9.72 -13.03 -29.85
N ALA A 417 9.83 -13.98 -30.79
CA ALA A 417 9.57 -13.77 -32.21
C ALA A 417 8.15 -13.26 -32.48
N GLU A 418 7.17 -13.79 -31.75
CA GLU A 418 5.76 -13.44 -31.85
C GLU A 418 5.51 -11.95 -31.56
N ALA A 419 6.32 -11.35 -30.67
CA ALA A 419 6.23 -9.92 -30.38
C ALA A 419 6.60 -9.06 -31.59
N TYR A 420 7.43 -9.54 -32.52
CA TYR A 420 7.78 -8.87 -33.76
C TYR A 420 6.71 -9.10 -34.83
N GLU A 421 6.22 -10.34 -34.94
CA GLU A 421 5.17 -10.74 -35.88
C GLU A 421 3.89 -9.92 -35.70
N ASP A 422 3.50 -9.63 -34.45
CA ASP A 422 2.36 -8.77 -34.10
C ASP A 422 2.43 -7.36 -34.70
N TYR A 423 3.64 -6.88 -35.01
CA TYR A 423 3.89 -5.58 -35.66
C TYR A 423 4.37 -5.71 -37.12
N GLY A 424 4.30 -6.91 -37.70
CA GLY A 424 4.74 -7.18 -39.07
C GLY A 424 6.25 -7.05 -39.26
N LEU A 425 7.04 -7.28 -38.20
CA LEU A 425 8.48 -7.21 -38.23
C LEU A 425 9.11 -8.58 -38.49
N GLU A 426 10.21 -8.59 -39.24
CA GLU A 426 11.00 -9.81 -39.49
C GLU A 426 11.86 -10.17 -38.28
N SER A 427 12.28 -11.44 -38.19
CA SER A 427 13.11 -11.97 -37.09
C SER A 427 14.50 -11.32 -36.97
N SER A 428 14.95 -10.57 -37.99
CA SER A 428 16.18 -9.78 -37.97
C SER A 428 16.02 -8.43 -37.27
N SER A 429 14.79 -8.03 -36.95
CA SER A 429 14.45 -6.75 -36.33
C SER A 429 14.94 -6.67 -34.89
N SER A 430 15.40 -5.51 -34.46
CA SER A 430 15.81 -5.28 -33.07
C SER A 430 14.62 -4.86 -32.19
N PRO A 431 14.70 -5.01 -30.85
CA PRO A 431 13.72 -4.41 -29.94
C PRO A 431 13.51 -2.90 -30.19
N ALA A 432 14.56 -2.18 -30.60
CA ALA A 432 14.46 -0.75 -30.92
C ALA A 432 13.58 -0.47 -32.15
N ASP A 433 13.59 -1.37 -33.14
CA ASP A 433 12.70 -1.27 -34.31
C ASP A 433 11.24 -1.52 -33.91
N LEU A 434 11.01 -2.53 -33.06
CA LEU A 434 9.69 -2.83 -32.50
C LEU A 434 9.10 -1.63 -31.76
N TYR A 435 9.82 -1.05 -30.80
CA TYR A 435 9.31 0.10 -30.05
C TYR A 435 9.07 1.33 -30.94
N ARG A 436 9.93 1.55 -31.95
CA ARG A 436 9.74 2.64 -32.92
C ARG A 436 8.46 2.48 -33.74
N ILE A 437 8.08 1.25 -34.10
CA ILE A 437 6.83 0.97 -34.83
C ILE A 437 5.63 1.00 -33.90
N ARG A 438 5.72 0.43 -32.71
CA ARG A 438 4.65 0.43 -31.71
C ARG A 438 4.18 1.85 -31.35
N GLU A 439 5.10 2.81 -31.36
CA GLU A 439 4.79 4.21 -31.12
C GLU A 439 4.17 4.94 -32.32
N LYS A 440 4.01 4.28 -33.47
CA LYS A 440 3.43 4.85 -34.70
C LYS A 440 2.19 4.05 -35.12
N LYS A 441 1.03 4.71 -35.17
CA LYS A 441 -0.16 4.21 -35.85
C LYS A 441 -0.43 5.05 -37.10
N GLY A 442 0.09 4.59 -38.25
CA GLY A 442 0.11 5.39 -39.47
C GLY A 442 0.97 6.65 -39.32
N LYS A 443 0.39 7.84 -39.53
CA LYS A 443 1.08 9.14 -39.32
C LYS A 443 1.04 9.66 -37.88
N ARG A 444 0.28 9.03 -36.97
CA ARG A 444 0.07 9.52 -35.60
C ARG A 444 0.95 8.76 -34.61
N LYS A 445 1.50 9.47 -33.62
CA LYS A 445 2.18 8.81 -32.50
C LYS A 445 1.15 8.31 -31.48
N THR A 446 1.27 7.07 -31.02
CA THR A 446 0.39 6.45 -30.01
C THR A 446 1.21 5.73 -28.93
N GLY A 447 0.60 5.36 -27.80
CA GLY A 447 1.27 4.61 -26.72
C GLY A 447 1.76 5.48 -25.56
N PHE A 448 2.50 4.89 -24.63
CA PHE A 448 2.87 5.56 -23.37
C PHE A 448 3.80 6.76 -23.57
N SER A 449 4.69 6.71 -24.56
CA SER A 449 5.68 7.75 -24.85
C SER A 449 5.11 9.04 -25.41
N THR A 450 3.81 9.10 -25.71
CA THR A 450 3.18 10.27 -26.34
C THR A 450 2.32 11.08 -25.38
N ASN A 451 2.04 10.55 -24.19
CA ASN A 451 1.17 11.20 -23.23
C ASN A 451 1.91 11.40 -21.89
N PRO A 452 2.09 12.64 -21.42
CA PRO A 452 2.84 12.93 -20.19
C PRO A 452 2.23 12.32 -18.93
N ILE A 453 0.96 11.92 -18.92
CA ILE A 453 0.30 11.36 -17.73
C ILE A 453 0.93 10.05 -17.23
N TYR A 454 1.61 9.29 -18.11
CA TYR A 454 2.30 8.03 -17.79
C TYR A 454 3.69 8.26 -17.19
N TRP A 455 4.19 9.49 -17.24
CA TRP A 455 5.57 9.86 -16.89
C TRP A 455 5.63 10.75 -15.66
N VAL A 456 4.53 10.84 -14.91
CA VAL A 456 4.42 11.57 -13.67
C VAL A 456 3.73 10.71 -12.62
N SER A 457 4.14 10.85 -11.38
CA SER A 457 3.63 10.07 -10.24
C SER A 457 3.84 10.86 -8.94
N VAL A 458 3.50 10.25 -7.81
CA VAL A 458 3.78 10.72 -6.46
C VAL A 458 4.39 9.59 -5.64
N LEU A 459 5.26 9.92 -4.68
CA LEU A 459 5.68 9.02 -3.61
C LEU A 459 4.90 9.39 -2.34
N PRO A 460 3.92 8.59 -1.90
CA PRO A 460 3.33 8.75 -0.60
C PRO A 460 4.33 8.37 0.49
N GLN A 461 4.66 9.31 1.37
CA GLN A 461 5.22 9.06 2.68
C GLN A 461 4.07 9.06 3.69
N ILE A 462 3.92 7.98 4.46
CA ILE A 462 2.82 7.78 5.39
C ILE A 462 3.39 7.53 6.77
N THR A 463 2.86 8.23 7.77
CA THR A 463 3.25 8.04 9.17
C THR A 463 2.10 7.40 9.92
N PHE A 464 2.36 6.25 10.55
CA PHE A 464 1.45 5.66 11.53
C PHE A 464 2.08 5.70 12.91
N LYS A 465 1.31 6.08 13.94
CA LYS A 465 1.71 5.94 15.35
C LYS A 465 0.73 5.03 16.06
N ASN A 466 1.21 3.92 16.63
CA ASN A 466 0.34 2.94 17.29
C ASN A 466 -0.84 2.51 16.40
N ARG A 467 -0.57 2.33 15.09
CA ARG A 467 -1.55 2.03 14.02
C ARG A 467 -2.57 3.11 13.70
N ILE A 468 -2.47 4.29 14.29
CA ILE A 468 -3.26 5.46 13.94
C ILE A 468 -2.57 6.18 12.78
N LEU A 469 -3.31 6.46 11.71
CA LEU A 469 -2.81 7.24 10.58
C LEU A 469 -2.61 8.69 11.04
N CYS A 470 -1.39 9.20 10.98
CA CYS A 470 -1.06 10.54 11.46
C CYS A 470 -0.76 11.53 10.33
N GLU A 471 -0.21 11.06 9.21
CA GLU A 471 0.23 11.95 8.14
C GLU A 471 0.33 11.21 6.81
N ILE A 472 0.02 11.90 5.72
CA ILE A 472 0.30 11.45 4.35
C ILE A 472 0.84 12.64 3.54
N ASN A 473 2.12 12.57 3.21
CA ASN A 473 2.82 13.52 2.35
C ASN A 473 3.05 12.90 0.97
N LEU A 474 2.77 13.65 -0.08
CA LEU A 474 2.85 13.22 -1.46
C LEU A 474 3.96 14.00 -2.15
N TYR A 475 5.06 13.31 -2.44
CA TYR A 475 6.21 13.92 -3.14
C TYR A 475 6.05 13.70 -4.64
N PRO A 476 5.71 14.73 -5.44
CA PRO A 476 5.51 14.56 -6.87
C PRO A 476 6.83 14.26 -7.59
N ILE A 477 6.79 13.33 -8.54
CA ILE A 477 7.94 12.94 -9.36
C ILE A 477 7.63 12.97 -10.85
N THR A 478 8.70 13.11 -11.63
CA THR A 478 8.72 12.97 -13.09
C THR A 478 9.65 11.83 -13.48
N LEU A 479 9.35 11.20 -14.61
CA LEU A 479 10.14 10.15 -15.24
C LEU A 479 10.83 10.63 -16.52
N GLY A 480 10.88 11.95 -16.76
CA GLY A 480 11.59 12.54 -17.89
C GLY A 480 10.83 12.44 -19.22
N PHE A 481 9.52 12.71 -19.23
CA PHE A 481 8.74 12.79 -20.46
C PHE A 481 9.41 13.71 -21.50
N GLY A 482 9.48 13.25 -22.76
CA GLY A 482 10.10 14.00 -23.85
C GLY A 482 11.63 13.87 -23.94
N ASN A 483 12.31 13.37 -22.91
CA ASN A 483 13.74 13.06 -23.01
C ASN A 483 13.99 11.85 -23.93
N PRO A 484 15.21 11.69 -24.47
CA PRO A 484 15.60 10.48 -25.19
C PRO A 484 15.42 9.22 -24.33
N ILE A 485 15.16 8.07 -24.97
CA ILE A 485 14.93 6.76 -24.30
C ILE A 485 16.03 6.45 -23.27
N HIS A 486 17.29 6.70 -23.61
CA HIS A 486 18.43 6.45 -22.72
C HIS A 486 18.55 7.44 -21.53
N LYS A 487 17.77 8.53 -21.51
CA LYS A 487 17.77 9.58 -20.47
C LYS A 487 16.42 9.76 -19.76
N ARG A 488 15.52 8.77 -19.83
CA ARG A 488 14.20 8.81 -19.18
C ARG A 488 13.88 7.51 -18.45
N GLY A 489 12.81 7.48 -17.67
CA GLY A 489 12.30 6.26 -17.03
C GLY A 489 12.91 5.96 -15.67
N TYR A 490 13.55 6.93 -15.02
CA TYR A 490 13.94 6.89 -13.60
C TYR A 490 13.36 8.12 -12.88
N PRO A 491 13.08 8.02 -11.58
CA PRO A 491 12.34 9.04 -10.85
C PRO A 491 13.21 10.26 -10.53
N MET A 492 12.66 11.45 -10.70
CA MET A 492 13.25 12.70 -10.21
C MET A 492 12.15 13.50 -9.52
N LEU A 493 12.48 14.20 -8.43
CA LEU A 493 11.55 15.16 -7.84
C LEU A 493 11.07 16.15 -8.90
N ALA A 494 9.76 16.37 -8.93
CA ALA A 494 9.17 17.34 -9.85
C ALA A 494 9.45 18.76 -9.34
N ASN A 495 9.80 19.68 -10.26
CA ASN A 495 9.89 21.09 -9.92
C ASN A 495 8.52 21.64 -9.46
N LYS A 496 8.51 22.81 -8.81
CA LYS A 496 7.31 23.40 -8.19
C LYS A 496 6.09 23.47 -9.12
N THR A 497 6.29 23.85 -10.38
CA THR A 497 5.22 23.99 -11.39
C THR A 497 4.63 22.64 -11.79
N LEU A 498 5.49 21.65 -12.07
CA LEU A 498 5.04 20.31 -12.42
C LEU A 498 4.43 19.61 -11.22
N GLY A 499 5.03 19.74 -10.04
CA GLY A 499 4.50 19.21 -8.78
C GLY A 499 3.09 19.71 -8.49
N GLN A 500 2.86 21.02 -8.63
CA GLN A 500 1.51 21.59 -8.47
C GLN A 500 0.50 21.00 -9.45
N ARG A 501 0.89 20.77 -10.72
CA ARG A 501 0.02 20.13 -11.73
C ARG A 501 -0.32 18.69 -11.37
N ILE A 502 0.67 17.92 -10.91
CA ILE A 502 0.50 16.52 -10.48
C ILE A 502 -0.48 16.47 -9.31
N ILE A 503 -0.25 17.27 -8.26
CA ILE A 503 -1.11 17.29 -7.07
C ILE A 503 -2.51 17.82 -7.37
N ASN A 504 -2.66 18.82 -8.24
CA ASN A 504 -3.98 19.29 -8.68
C ASN A 504 -4.77 18.20 -9.41
N ARG A 505 -4.12 17.44 -10.29
CA ARG A 505 -4.77 16.30 -10.94
C ARG A 505 -5.20 15.26 -9.92
N LEU A 506 -4.32 14.90 -8.99
CA LEU A 506 -4.62 13.91 -7.95
C LEU A 506 -5.75 14.36 -7.02
N LYS A 507 -5.81 15.66 -6.70
CA LYS A 507 -6.93 16.27 -5.98
C LYS A 507 -8.24 16.04 -6.73
N GLN A 508 -8.30 16.33 -8.04
CA GLN A 508 -9.51 16.11 -8.85
C GLN A 508 -9.93 14.63 -8.88
N LEU A 509 -8.97 13.73 -9.08
CA LEU A 509 -9.22 12.28 -9.08
C LEU A 509 -9.70 11.76 -7.72
N SER A 510 -9.40 12.47 -6.63
CA SER A 510 -9.77 12.09 -5.26
C SER A 510 -11.11 12.70 -4.79
N LEU A 511 -11.66 13.67 -5.54
CA LEU A 511 -12.94 14.30 -5.20
C LEU A 511 -14.11 13.32 -5.07
N PRO A 512 -14.29 12.31 -5.95
CA PRO A 512 -15.39 11.35 -5.82
C PRO A 512 -15.35 10.52 -4.53
N PHE A 513 -14.18 10.45 -3.88
CA PHE A 513 -13.97 9.74 -2.61
C PHE A 513 -13.98 10.67 -1.40
N GLY A 514 -14.18 11.98 -1.59
CA GLY A 514 -14.24 12.97 -0.50
C GLY A 514 -12.89 13.33 0.12
N THR A 515 -11.77 12.95 -0.50
CA THR A 515 -10.43 13.22 0.04
C THR A 515 -9.91 14.59 -0.41
N GLY A 516 -9.55 15.44 0.55
CA GLY A 516 -8.92 16.73 0.30
C GLY A 516 -7.40 16.62 0.21
N ILE A 517 -6.79 17.37 -0.71
CA ILE A 517 -5.33 17.47 -0.85
C ILE A 517 -4.94 18.95 -1.00
N THR A 518 -3.94 19.41 -0.23
CA THR A 518 -3.29 20.74 -0.40
C THR A 518 -1.88 20.56 -0.96
N TYR A 519 -1.26 21.64 -1.46
CA TYR A 519 0.11 21.61 -1.97
C TYR A 519 0.89 22.78 -1.36
N GLU A 520 1.88 22.44 -0.55
CA GLU A 520 2.64 23.37 0.29
C GLU A 520 4.11 23.01 0.19
N ASP A 521 4.98 23.99 -0.08
CA ASP A 521 6.43 23.84 -0.16
C ASP A 521 6.95 22.65 -1.00
N GLY A 522 6.27 22.34 -2.10
CA GLY A 522 6.67 21.25 -3.01
C GLY A 522 6.08 19.89 -2.66
N VAL A 523 5.27 19.78 -1.61
CA VAL A 523 4.70 18.55 -1.10
C VAL A 523 3.17 18.62 -1.10
N GLY A 524 2.52 17.55 -1.55
CA GLY A 524 1.06 17.42 -1.41
C GLY A 524 0.70 16.88 -0.03
N ILE A 525 -0.22 17.51 0.70
CA ILE A 525 -0.64 17.06 2.03
C ILE A 525 -2.08 16.56 1.93
N VAL A 526 -2.30 15.28 2.27
CA VAL A 526 -3.66 14.70 2.31
C VAL A 526 -4.33 15.05 3.63
N LYS A 527 -5.56 15.54 3.57
CA LYS A 527 -6.36 15.82 4.76
C LYS A 527 -6.87 14.52 5.37
N ILE A 528 -6.41 14.23 6.58
CA ILE A 528 -6.97 13.19 7.45
C ILE A 528 -8.00 13.81 8.40
N LYS A 529 -8.97 13.03 8.88
CA LYS A 529 -10.06 13.51 9.75
C LYS A 529 -9.68 13.47 11.22
#